data_AF-A0A5B1QRR1-F1
#
_entry.id   AF-A0A5B1QRR1-F1
#
_cell.length_a   1.000
_cell.length_b   1.000
_cell.length_c   1.000
_cell.angle_alpha   90.00
_cell.angle_beta   90.00
_cell.angle_gamma   90.00
#
_symmetry.space_group_name_H-M   'P 1'
#
loop_
_entity.id
_entity.type
_entity.pdbx_description
1 polymer ?
#
loop_
_entity_poly.entity_id
_entity_poly.type
_entity_poly.pdbx_seq_one_letter_code
_entity_poly.pdbx_strand_id
1 'polypeptide(L)'
;MLMDTGSSEFWLISNTCPQRGRRVPIGPSTSQTFRSLGEGWDIKYSDGSSVTGSFVSDNVAIDSRILPGFQFETADTLEGALTTETDYDGVMGFGFPDSSETDAPTILDALVSAGFISSRMTGWKLSHNIDSRNDGEITFGEENTARFFKDTQVFVQNLPEEEKEHWRFSIDGILIDGSQVILARVGAISTLAAS
;
A
#
# COMPACT_ATOMS: atom_id res chain seq x y z
N MET A 1 9.15 4.39 1.58
CA MET A 1 7.72 4.02 1.54
C MET A 1 7.58 2.54 1.30
N LEU A 2 6.70 1.90 2.04
CA LEU A 2 6.24 0.54 1.81
C LEU A 2 4.97 0.60 0.95
N MET A 3 4.97 -0.11 -0.17
CA MET A 3 3.85 -0.13 -1.12
C MET A 3 3.04 -1.40 -0.86
N ASP A 4 1.82 -1.25 -0.36
CA ASP A 4 1.05 -2.35 0.23
C ASP A 4 -0.31 -2.55 -0.46
N THR A 5 -0.52 -3.70 -1.09
CA THR A 5 -1.84 -4.05 -1.68
C THR A 5 -2.82 -4.61 -0.64
N GLY A 6 -2.35 -4.95 0.56
CA GLY A 6 -3.17 -5.48 1.65
C GLY A 6 -3.88 -4.41 2.48
N SER A 7 -3.49 -3.14 2.34
CA SER A 7 -4.07 -1.99 3.05
C SER A 7 -4.46 -0.88 2.08
N SER A 8 -5.26 0.07 2.55
CA SER A 8 -5.80 1.17 1.73
C SER A 8 -5.31 2.54 2.19
N GLU A 9 -4.57 2.57 3.29
CA GLU A 9 -4.18 3.78 3.99
C GLU A 9 -2.84 4.34 3.48
N PHE A 10 -2.71 5.66 3.54
CA PHE A 10 -1.50 6.36 3.16
C PHE A 10 -1.01 7.13 4.38
N TRP A 11 0.01 6.62 5.06
CA TRP A 11 0.58 7.34 6.19
C TRP A 11 2.08 7.53 6.05
N LEU A 12 2.55 8.68 6.54
CA LEU A 12 3.97 9.03 6.67
C LEU A 12 4.33 9.27 8.12
N ILE A 13 5.58 9.01 8.50
CA ILE A 13 6.04 9.29 9.86
C ILE A 13 6.03 10.79 10.16
N SER A 14 5.42 11.17 11.28
CA SER A 14 5.35 12.55 11.72
C SER A 14 6.70 13.08 12.22
N ASN A 15 6.97 14.38 12.04
CA ASN A 15 8.16 15.04 12.59
C ASN A 15 8.15 15.10 14.12
N THR A 16 6.98 14.92 14.75
CA THR A 16 6.80 14.85 16.20
C THR A 16 6.87 13.43 16.75
N CYS A 17 6.89 12.39 15.89
CA CYS A 17 6.86 11.00 16.36
C CYS A 17 8.14 10.62 17.11
N PRO A 18 8.06 10.24 18.41
CA PRO A 18 9.25 9.90 19.18
C PRO A 18 9.88 8.56 18.74
N GLN A 19 9.09 7.64 18.18
CA GLN A 19 9.56 6.33 17.68
C GLN A 19 10.06 6.37 16.22
N ARG A 20 10.18 7.54 15.59
CA ARG A 20 10.53 7.64 14.17
C ARG A 20 11.90 7.07 13.82
N GLY A 21 12.84 7.06 14.77
CA GLY A 21 14.21 6.59 14.53
C GLY A 21 14.91 7.39 13.43
N ARG A 22 15.40 6.70 12.39
CA ARG A 22 16.11 7.29 11.26
C ARG A 22 15.22 7.70 10.09
N ARG A 23 13.92 7.43 10.16
CA ARG A 23 12.98 7.72 9.08
C ARG A 23 12.90 9.22 8.78
N VAL A 24 12.64 9.54 7.52
CA VAL A 24 12.44 10.89 7.00
C VAL A 24 11.02 11.34 7.33
N PRO A 25 10.84 12.36 8.19
CA PRO A 25 9.51 12.75 8.61
C PRO A 25 8.86 13.78 7.70
N ILE A 26 7.53 13.82 7.75
CA ILE A 26 6.72 14.91 7.21
C ILE A 26 6.18 15.80 8.35
N GLY A 27 6.00 17.09 8.07
CA GLY A 27 5.41 18.03 9.01
C GLY A 27 5.64 19.49 8.59
N PRO A 28 5.16 20.46 9.39
CA PRO A 28 5.27 21.89 9.07
C PRO A 28 6.72 22.38 8.94
N SER A 29 7.68 21.68 9.55
CA SER A 29 9.11 22.01 9.47
C SER A 29 9.80 21.44 8.23
N THR A 30 9.19 20.46 7.55
CA THR A 30 9.80 19.77 6.41
C THR A 30 9.10 20.07 5.08
N SER A 31 7.88 20.62 5.11
CA SER A 31 7.13 21.02 3.93
C SER A 31 6.40 22.36 4.13
N GLN A 32 6.43 23.21 3.11
CA GLN A 32 5.74 24.51 3.10
C GLN A 32 4.25 24.38 2.72
N THR A 33 3.87 23.28 2.08
CA THR A 33 2.50 22.99 1.64
C THR A 33 1.75 22.10 2.63
N PHE A 34 2.43 21.62 3.67
CA PHE A 34 1.83 20.86 4.76
C PHE A 34 0.74 21.65 5.47
N ARG A 35 -0.41 21.01 5.65
CA ARG A 35 -1.53 21.49 6.47
C ARG A 35 -2.01 20.36 7.37
N SER A 36 -2.13 20.64 8.66
CA SER A 36 -2.85 19.75 9.56
C SER A 36 -4.35 19.93 9.35
N LEU A 37 -5.09 18.83 9.29
CA LEU A 37 -6.55 18.81 9.12
C LEU A 37 -7.27 18.40 10.41
N GLY A 38 -6.57 17.79 11.36
CA GLY A 38 -7.11 17.39 12.65
C GLY A 38 -6.38 16.18 13.21
N GLU A 39 -6.57 15.91 14.49
CA GLU A 39 -6.05 14.71 15.15
C GLU A 39 -7.09 13.58 15.09
N GLY A 40 -6.63 12.34 15.15
CA GLY A 40 -7.48 11.20 15.50
C GLY A 40 -7.72 10.21 14.37
N TRP A 41 -6.80 9.27 14.24
CA TRP A 41 -7.05 7.94 13.68
C TRP A 41 -6.14 6.92 14.37
N ASP A 42 -6.52 5.65 14.33
CA ASP A 42 -5.66 4.54 14.72
C ASP A 42 -5.85 3.33 13.82
N ILE A 43 -4.76 2.63 13.53
CA ILE A 43 -4.77 1.34 12.81
C ILE A 43 -4.03 0.32 13.67
N LYS A 44 -4.57 -0.90 13.69
CA LYS A 44 -3.91 -2.08 14.25
C LYS A 44 -3.68 -3.10 13.16
N TYR A 45 -2.44 -3.51 12.99
CA TYR A 45 -2.05 -4.54 12.04
C TYR A 45 -2.21 -5.94 12.64
N SER A 46 -2.25 -6.95 11.77
CA SER A 46 -2.41 -8.36 12.17
C SER A 46 -1.26 -8.88 13.04
N ASP A 47 -0.07 -8.30 12.92
CA ASP A 47 1.10 -8.62 13.72
C ASP A 47 1.05 -8.04 15.15
N GLY A 48 0.00 -7.28 15.47
CA GLY A 48 -0.21 -6.61 16.75
C GLY A 48 0.47 -5.25 16.88
N SER A 49 1.16 -4.77 15.84
CA SER A 49 1.65 -3.40 15.79
C SER A 49 0.50 -2.41 15.58
N SER A 50 0.71 -1.16 15.99
CA SER A 50 -0.30 -0.10 15.86
C SER A 50 0.32 1.23 15.51
N VAL A 51 -0.49 2.07 14.89
CA VAL A 51 -0.19 3.48 14.61
C VAL A 51 -1.34 4.32 15.10
N THR A 52 -1.03 5.42 15.79
CA THR A 52 -1.99 6.50 16.03
C THR A 52 -1.47 7.79 15.42
N GLY A 53 -2.39 8.63 14.96
CA GLY A 53 -1.99 9.76 14.15
C GLY A 53 -3.02 10.85 13.94
N SER A 54 -2.66 11.71 12.99
CA SER A 54 -3.43 12.88 12.57
C SER A 54 -3.69 12.85 11.07
N PHE A 55 -4.77 13.50 10.65
CA PHE A 55 -5.05 13.76 9.25
C PHE A 55 -4.33 15.04 8.81
N VAL A 56 -3.75 14.98 7.61
CA VAL A 56 -3.00 16.09 7.02
C VAL A 56 -3.32 16.21 5.53
N SER A 57 -2.96 17.34 4.94
CA SER A 57 -2.84 17.46 3.49
C SER A 57 -1.49 18.03 3.11
N ASP A 58 -0.92 17.53 2.02
CA ASP A 58 0.29 18.07 1.41
C ASP A 58 0.31 17.74 -0.09
N ASN A 59 1.28 18.28 -0.82
CA ASN A 59 1.50 17.89 -2.20
C ASN A 59 2.21 16.53 -2.23
N VAL A 60 1.59 15.55 -2.88
CA VAL A 60 2.21 14.23 -3.12
C VAL A 60 2.65 14.14 -4.58
N ALA A 61 3.93 13.85 -4.79
CA ALA A 61 4.49 13.61 -6.12
C ALA A 61 4.71 12.11 -6.33
N ILE A 62 4.18 11.57 -7.42
CA ILE A 62 4.50 10.23 -7.91
C ILE A 62 5.14 10.40 -9.29
N ASP A 63 6.43 10.07 -9.36
CA ASP A 63 7.29 10.46 -10.49
C ASP A 63 7.22 11.98 -10.73
N SER A 64 6.81 12.41 -11.93
CA SER A 64 6.70 13.81 -12.34
C SER A 64 5.30 14.40 -12.12
N ARG A 65 4.37 13.61 -11.56
CA ARG A 65 2.95 13.95 -11.43
C ARG A 65 2.64 14.36 -10.00
N ILE A 66 2.07 15.56 -9.84
CA ILE A 66 1.82 16.15 -8.52
C ILE A 66 0.32 16.15 -8.23
N LEU A 67 -0.06 15.54 -7.12
CA LEU A 67 -1.39 15.62 -6.51
C LEU A 67 -1.36 16.76 -5.47
N PRO A 68 -1.87 17.96 -5.79
CA PRO A 68 -1.80 19.09 -4.88
C PRO A 68 -2.79 18.93 -3.73
N GLY A 69 -2.34 19.19 -2.49
CA GLY A 69 -3.19 19.12 -1.30
C GLY A 69 -3.87 17.75 -1.09
N PHE A 70 -3.21 16.67 -1.50
CA PHE A 70 -3.67 15.30 -1.24
C PHE A 70 -3.79 15.08 0.26
N GLN A 71 -4.93 14.54 0.70
CA GLN A 71 -5.19 14.24 2.11
C GLN A 71 -4.67 12.84 2.42
N PHE A 72 -3.94 12.72 3.52
CA PHE A 72 -3.35 11.48 3.97
C PHE A 72 -3.06 11.59 5.48
N GLU A 73 -2.47 10.54 6.06
CA GLU A 73 -2.23 10.49 7.49
C GLU A 73 -0.77 10.72 7.90
N THR A 74 -0.55 11.22 9.12
CA THR A 74 0.75 11.14 9.79
C THR A 74 0.73 10.19 10.95
N ALA A 75 1.74 9.34 11.06
CA ALA A 75 1.98 8.51 12.23
C ALA A 75 2.64 9.35 13.33
N ASP A 76 1.87 9.70 14.36
CA ASP A 76 2.35 10.50 15.50
C ASP A 76 2.91 9.61 16.60
N THR A 77 2.35 8.40 16.79
CA THR A 77 2.87 7.38 17.70
C THR A 77 2.88 6.02 17.02
N LEU A 78 3.95 5.25 17.24
CA LEU A 78 4.07 3.86 16.81
C LEU A 78 4.16 2.93 18.01
N GLU A 79 3.57 1.74 17.91
CA GLU A 79 3.73 0.64 18.88
C GLU A 79 4.10 -0.69 18.20
N GLY A 80 4.63 -1.63 18.98
CA GLY A 80 5.01 -2.95 18.48
C GLY A 80 6.21 -2.93 17.52
N ALA A 81 6.20 -3.82 16.53
CA ALA A 81 7.29 -4.00 15.57
C ALA A 81 7.62 -2.73 14.77
N LEU A 82 6.61 -1.88 14.53
CA LEU A 82 6.78 -0.59 13.85
C LEU A 82 7.72 0.36 14.60
N THR A 83 7.93 0.20 15.92
CA THR A 83 8.89 1.07 16.64
C THR A 83 10.34 0.84 16.24
N THR A 84 10.66 -0.35 15.72
CA THR A 84 12.02 -0.76 15.33
C THR A 84 12.22 -0.91 13.82
N GLU A 85 11.14 -1.02 13.05
CA GLU A 85 11.18 -1.25 11.60
C GLU A 85 11.47 0.02 10.77
N THR A 86 12.74 0.41 10.67
CA THR A 86 13.10 1.71 10.05
C THR A 86 13.38 1.68 8.55
N ASP A 87 13.08 0.60 7.83
CA ASP A 87 13.42 0.48 6.40
C ASP A 87 12.53 1.33 5.47
N TYR A 88 11.40 1.84 6.00
CA TYR A 88 10.50 2.73 5.29
C TYR A 88 9.95 3.84 6.20
N ASP A 89 9.65 4.98 5.57
CA ASP A 89 9.14 6.18 6.26
C ASP A 89 7.62 6.20 6.46
N GLY A 90 6.92 5.23 5.87
CA GLY A 90 5.46 5.20 5.80
C GLY A 90 4.94 4.10 4.88
N VAL A 91 3.63 3.96 4.83
CA VAL A 91 2.90 3.01 3.97
C VAL A 91 2.08 3.78 2.93
N MET A 92 2.02 3.23 1.72
CA MET A 92 1.12 3.67 0.67
C MET A 92 0.25 2.47 0.27
N GLY A 93 -1.01 2.51 0.68
CA GLY A 93 -2.00 1.47 0.40
C GLY A 93 -2.49 1.49 -1.05
N PHE A 94 -2.65 0.29 -1.61
CA PHE A 94 -3.17 0.01 -2.95
C PHE A 94 -4.42 -0.89 -2.90
N GLY A 95 -5.03 -1.02 -1.72
CA GLY A 95 -6.33 -1.63 -1.49
C GLY A 95 -7.49 -0.81 -2.06
N PHE A 96 -8.70 -1.19 -1.71
CA PHE A 96 -9.94 -0.56 -2.18
C PHE A 96 -10.40 0.55 -1.21
N PRO A 97 -11.10 1.59 -1.69
CA PRO A 97 -11.51 2.70 -0.84
C PRO A 97 -12.38 2.26 0.32
N ASP A 98 -13.32 1.34 0.06
CA ASP A 98 -14.23 0.77 1.06
C ASP A 98 -13.50 -0.03 2.15
N SER A 99 -12.21 -0.35 1.95
CA SER A 99 -11.37 -1.04 2.91
C SER A 99 -10.47 -0.11 3.72
N SER A 100 -10.57 1.21 3.52
CA SER A 100 -9.90 2.18 4.37
C SER A 100 -10.58 2.25 5.75
N GLU A 101 -9.79 2.20 6.82
CA GLU A 101 -10.30 2.43 8.18
C GLU A 101 -10.55 3.91 8.48
N THR A 102 -10.02 4.81 7.65
CA THR A 102 -9.99 6.26 7.89
C THR A 102 -10.83 7.06 6.90
N ASP A 103 -11.43 6.39 5.90
CA ASP A 103 -12.13 6.99 4.76
C ASP A 103 -11.26 7.99 3.95
N ALA A 104 -9.94 7.93 4.12
CA ALA A 104 -9.01 8.77 3.37
C ALA A 104 -8.98 8.39 1.89
N PRO A 105 -8.74 9.36 0.99
CA PRO A 105 -8.70 9.07 -0.44
C PRO A 105 -7.56 8.10 -0.77
N THR A 106 -7.86 7.03 -1.51
CA THR A 106 -6.81 6.11 -1.98
C THR A 106 -5.96 6.76 -3.08
N ILE A 107 -4.68 6.39 -3.13
CA ILE A 107 -3.75 7.01 -4.08
C ILE A 107 -4.13 6.74 -5.54
N LEU A 108 -4.66 5.55 -5.84
CA LEU A 108 -5.08 5.19 -7.19
C LEU A 108 -6.27 6.01 -7.66
N ASP A 109 -7.26 6.22 -6.79
CA ASP A 109 -8.43 7.02 -7.14
C ASP A 109 -8.07 8.49 -7.32
N ALA A 110 -7.14 9.00 -6.51
CA ALA A 110 -6.63 10.35 -6.68
C ALA A 110 -5.90 10.51 -8.02
N LEU A 111 -5.06 9.54 -8.42
CA LEU A 111 -4.39 9.55 -9.72
C LEU A 111 -5.37 9.45 -10.90
N VAL A 112 -6.40 8.61 -10.79
CA VAL A 112 -7.48 8.52 -11.81
C VAL A 112 -8.25 9.83 -11.90
N SER A 113 -8.66 10.37 -10.76
CA SER A 113 -9.45 11.61 -10.68
C SER A 113 -8.68 12.82 -11.21
N ALA A 114 -7.36 12.86 -11.01
CA ALA A 114 -6.47 13.87 -11.57
C ALA A 114 -6.20 13.68 -13.08
N GLY A 115 -6.68 12.59 -13.70
CA GLY A 115 -6.44 12.27 -15.10
C GLY A 115 -5.00 11.82 -15.40
N PHE A 116 -4.22 11.48 -14.36
CA PHE A 116 -2.84 11.04 -14.50
C PHE A 116 -2.73 9.60 -14.98
N ILE A 117 -3.73 8.77 -14.69
CA ILE A 117 -3.85 7.41 -15.19
C ILE A 117 -5.26 7.17 -15.72
N SER A 118 -5.38 6.36 -16.77
CA SER A 118 -6.65 6.09 -17.45
C SER A 118 -7.44 4.95 -16.83
N SER A 119 -6.84 4.16 -15.94
CA SER A 119 -7.49 3.05 -15.26
C SER A 119 -6.98 2.90 -13.82
N ARG A 120 -7.83 2.39 -12.93
CA ARG A 120 -7.49 2.04 -11.55
C ARG A 120 -6.72 0.72 -11.52
N MET A 121 -5.54 0.70 -12.13
CA MET A 121 -4.69 -0.48 -12.30
C MET A 121 -3.28 -0.19 -11.84
N THR A 122 -2.62 -1.19 -11.26
CA THR A 122 -1.18 -1.20 -11.03
C THR A 122 -0.56 -2.50 -11.49
N GLY A 123 0.62 -2.41 -12.12
CA GLY A 123 1.44 -3.56 -12.47
C GLY A 123 2.63 -3.67 -11.52
N TRP A 124 2.91 -4.87 -11.03
CA TRP A 124 3.95 -5.14 -10.04
C TRP A 124 4.93 -6.18 -10.53
N LYS A 125 6.20 -5.81 -10.57
CA LYS A 125 7.31 -6.75 -10.76
C LYS A 125 8.18 -6.69 -9.52
N LEU A 126 8.15 -7.75 -8.73
CA LEU A 126 8.92 -7.82 -7.48
C LEU A 126 10.30 -8.40 -7.77
N SER A 127 11.36 -7.73 -7.28
CA SER A 127 12.72 -8.24 -7.40
C SER A 127 12.92 -9.41 -6.43
N HIS A 128 13.52 -10.49 -6.91
CA HIS A 128 13.93 -11.59 -6.04
C HIS A 128 15.31 -11.28 -5.46
N ASN A 129 15.44 -11.23 -4.13
CA ASN A 129 16.69 -10.86 -3.47
C ASN A 129 17.86 -11.77 -3.85
N ILE A 130 17.61 -13.06 -4.11
CA ILE A 130 18.65 -14.01 -4.52
C ILE A 130 19.31 -13.63 -5.85
N ASP A 131 18.58 -12.93 -6.73
CA ASP A 131 19.10 -12.51 -8.03
C ASP A 131 19.98 -11.26 -7.93
N SER A 132 19.92 -10.53 -6.79
CA SER A 132 20.70 -9.31 -6.53
C SER A 132 20.58 -8.20 -7.59
N ARG A 133 19.48 -8.19 -8.35
CA ARG A 133 19.27 -7.26 -9.47
C ARG A 133 18.71 -5.90 -9.04
N ASN A 134 18.00 -5.86 -7.92
CA ASN A 134 17.28 -4.69 -7.41
C ASN A 134 16.47 -3.97 -8.51
N ASP A 135 15.71 -4.74 -9.26
CA ASP A 135 15.01 -4.29 -10.47
C ASP A 135 13.48 -4.40 -10.32
N GLY A 136 13.01 -4.21 -9.08
CA GLY A 136 11.58 -4.13 -8.78
C GLY A 136 10.94 -2.92 -9.49
N GLU A 137 9.71 -3.07 -9.94
CA GLU A 137 9.02 -2.06 -10.73
C GLU A 137 7.54 -2.03 -10.34
N ILE A 138 7.01 -0.82 -10.17
CA ILE A 138 5.57 -0.56 -10.08
C ILE A 138 5.18 0.34 -11.25
N THR A 139 4.07 0.02 -11.88
CA THR A 139 3.45 0.80 -12.96
C THR A 139 2.05 1.24 -12.53
N PHE A 140 1.63 2.42 -12.97
CA PHE A 140 0.35 3.00 -12.61
C PHE A 140 -0.48 3.23 -13.88
N GLY A 141 -1.70 2.71 -13.90
CA GLY A 141 -2.65 2.82 -15.01
C GLY A 141 -2.56 1.73 -16.06
N GLU A 142 -1.52 0.90 -16.00
CA GLU A 142 -1.24 -0.19 -16.95
C GLU A 142 -0.30 -1.23 -16.32
N GLU A 143 -0.15 -2.38 -16.99
CA GLU A 143 0.92 -3.34 -16.72
C GLU A 143 2.12 -3.09 -17.66
N ASN A 144 3.35 -3.31 -17.17
CA ASN A 144 4.49 -3.44 -18.08
C ASN A 144 4.58 -4.87 -18.63
N THR A 145 3.96 -5.11 -19.79
CA THR A 145 3.92 -6.44 -20.42
C THR A 145 5.30 -7.05 -20.69
N ALA A 146 6.36 -6.23 -20.80
CA ALA A 146 7.72 -6.71 -21.03
C ALA A 146 8.33 -7.42 -19.80
N ARG A 147 7.66 -7.36 -18.65
CA ARG A 147 8.08 -8.00 -17.39
C ARG A 147 7.46 -9.38 -17.17
N PHE A 148 6.53 -9.82 -18.03
CA PHE A 148 5.74 -11.04 -17.81
C PHE A 148 5.82 -12.00 -19.00
N PHE A 149 5.71 -13.30 -18.71
CA PHE A 149 5.56 -14.35 -19.72
C PHE A 149 4.08 -14.46 -20.11
N LYS A 150 3.75 -13.94 -21.30
CA LYS A 150 2.36 -13.83 -21.76
C LYS A 150 1.64 -15.17 -21.90
N ASP A 151 2.37 -16.22 -22.22
CA ASP A 151 1.86 -17.59 -22.39
C ASP A 151 1.45 -18.26 -21.07
N THR A 152 1.95 -17.76 -19.94
CA THR A 152 1.60 -18.25 -18.59
C THR A 152 0.72 -17.27 -17.81
N GLN A 153 0.30 -16.16 -18.42
CA GLN A 153 -0.54 -15.16 -17.77
C GLN A 153 -1.96 -15.71 -17.58
N VAL A 154 -2.50 -15.54 -16.38
CA VAL A 154 -3.89 -15.90 -16.05
C VAL A 154 -4.63 -14.67 -15.58
N PHE A 155 -5.88 -14.54 -16.02
CA PHE A 155 -6.79 -13.50 -15.55
C PHE A 155 -7.73 -14.11 -14.53
N VAL A 156 -7.68 -13.57 -13.31
CA VAL A 156 -8.57 -13.96 -12.21
C VAL A 156 -9.51 -12.80 -11.91
N GLN A 157 -10.79 -13.12 -11.79
CA GLN A 157 -11.79 -12.14 -11.39
C GLN A 157 -11.67 -11.89 -9.88
N ASN A 158 -11.65 -10.62 -9.46
CA ASN A 158 -11.70 -10.29 -8.04
C ASN A 158 -13.01 -10.80 -7.43
N LEU A 159 -12.93 -11.46 -6.28
CA LEU A 159 -14.11 -11.93 -5.57
C LEU A 159 -14.77 -10.77 -4.81
N PRO A 160 -16.10 -10.57 -4.95
CA PRO A 160 -16.80 -9.53 -4.20
C PRO A 160 -16.85 -9.88 -2.71
N GLU A 161 -16.96 -8.86 -1.87
CA GLU A 161 -17.12 -8.97 -0.42
C GLU A 161 -18.30 -8.09 0.03
N GLU A 162 -19.01 -8.52 1.09
CA GLU A 162 -20.22 -7.81 1.56
C GLU A 162 -19.89 -6.54 2.34
N GLU A 163 -18.69 -6.43 2.92
CA GLU A 163 -18.31 -5.29 3.78
C GLU A 163 -17.07 -4.52 3.28
N LYS A 164 -15.92 -5.18 3.03
CA LYS A 164 -14.65 -4.53 2.66
C LYS A 164 -13.99 -5.25 1.49
N GLU A 165 -13.77 -4.56 0.37
CA GLU A 165 -13.17 -5.18 -0.83
C GLU A 165 -11.66 -5.38 -0.69
N HIS A 166 -11.20 -6.61 -0.89
CA HIS A 166 -9.77 -6.97 -0.91
C HIS A 166 -9.43 -7.61 -2.26
N TRP A 167 -8.14 -7.64 -2.59
CA TRP A 167 -7.65 -8.38 -3.76
C TRP A 167 -7.70 -9.88 -3.49
N ARG A 168 -8.81 -10.53 -3.86
CA ARG A 168 -9.10 -11.93 -3.52
C ARG A 168 -9.49 -12.74 -4.74
N PHE A 169 -9.09 -14.00 -4.76
CA PHE A 169 -9.34 -14.89 -5.87
C PHE A 169 -9.52 -16.34 -5.41
N SER A 170 -10.23 -17.13 -6.20
CA SER A 170 -10.38 -18.56 -5.96
C SER A 170 -9.10 -19.32 -6.34
N ILE A 171 -8.69 -20.23 -5.46
CA ILE A 171 -7.65 -21.22 -5.69
C ILE A 171 -8.34 -22.57 -5.74
N ASP A 172 -8.27 -23.29 -6.86
CA ASP A 172 -8.93 -24.60 -7.03
C ASP A 172 -8.26 -25.71 -6.20
N GLY A 173 -6.97 -25.59 -5.98
CA GLY A 173 -6.19 -26.49 -5.14
C GLY A 173 -4.70 -26.15 -5.17
N ILE A 174 -3.97 -26.61 -4.16
CA ILE A 174 -2.52 -26.51 -4.11
C ILE A 174 -1.95 -27.92 -4.25
N LEU A 175 -1.00 -28.06 -5.18
CA LEU A 175 -0.34 -29.32 -5.48
C LEU A 175 1.13 -29.23 -5.06
N ILE A 176 1.64 -30.32 -4.48
CA ILE A 176 3.07 -30.54 -4.26
C ILE A 176 3.43 -31.81 -5.03
N ASP A 177 4.42 -31.70 -5.93
CA ASP A 177 4.86 -32.80 -6.79
C ASP A 177 3.70 -33.48 -7.55
N GLY A 178 2.75 -32.68 -8.03
CA GLY A 178 1.57 -33.16 -8.75
C GLY A 178 0.50 -33.83 -7.89
N SER A 179 0.70 -33.92 -6.58
CA SER A 179 -0.29 -34.43 -5.63
C SER A 179 -1.02 -33.29 -4.94
N GLN A 180 -2.35 -33.27 -5.00
CA GLN A 180 -3.13 -32.23 -4.34
C GLN A 180 -3.04 -32.38 -2.82
N VAL A 181 -2.53 -31.33 -2.17
CA VAL A 181 -2.34 -31.27 -0.71
C VAL A 181 -3.34 -30.33 -0.03
N ILE A 182 -3.85 -29.34 -0.76
CA ILE A 182 -4.89 -28.42 -0.27
C ILE A 182 -6.02 -28.36 -1.30
N LEU A 183 -7.26 -28.50 -0.83
CA LEU A 183 -8.48 -28.35 -1.62
C LEU A 183 -8.75 -26.87 -1.95
N ALA A 184 -9.86 -26.59 -2.61
CA ALA A 184 -10.23 -25.22 -2.97
C ALA A 184 -10.23 -24.27 -1.75
N ARG A 185 -9.68 -23.07 -1.94
CA ARG A 185 -9.57 -21.99 -0.94
C ARG A 185 -9.70 -20.63 -1.62
N VAL A 186 -9.79 -19.58 -0.81
CA VAL A 186 -9.67 -18.20 -1.28
C VAL A 186 -8.28 -17.69 -0.91
N GLY A 187 -7.56 -17.16 -1.89
CA GLY A 187 -6.32 -16.42 -1.69
C GLY A 187 -6.57 -14.92 -1.60
N ALA A 188 -5.61 -14.20 -1.03
CA ALA A 188 -5.54 -12.75 -1.07
C ALA A 188 -4.18 -12.31 -1.60
N ILE A 189 -4.13 -11.19 -2.33
CA ILE A 189 -2.90 -10.60 -2.86
C ILE A 189 -2.48 -9.49 -1.90
N SER A 190 -1.36 -9.73 -1.20
CA SER A 190 -0.70 -8.74 -0.35
C SER A 190 0.77 -8.68 -0.70
N THR A 191 1.28 -7.50 -1.06
CA THR A 191 2.72 -7.27 -1.26
C THR A 191 3.49 -7.22 0.06
N LEU A 192 2.78 -7.01 1.17
CA LEU A 192 3.28 -7.17 2.52
C LEU A 192 2.99 -8.62 2.97
N ALA A 193 4.01 -9.34 3.42
CA ALA A 193 3.81 -10.68 3.96
C ALA A 193 2.98 -10.57 5.25
N ALA A 194 1.80 -11.18 5.30
CA ALA A 194 1.14 -11.46 6.56
C ALA A 194 2.09 -12.36 7.38
N SER A 195 2.74 -11.78 8.39
CA SER A 195 3.55 -12.51 9.36
C SER A 195 2.67 -13.28 10.32
#